data_AF-A0AAD2PMB4-F1
#
_entry.id   AF-A0AAD2PMB4-F1
#
_cell.length_a   1.000
_cell.length_b   1.000
_cell.length_c   1.000
_cell.angle_alpha   90.00
_cell.angle_beta   90.00
_cell.angle_gamma   90.00
#
_symmetry.space_group_name_H-M   'P 1'
#
loop_
_entity.id
_entity.type
_entity.pdbx_description
1 polymer ?
#
loop_
_entity_poly.entity_id
_entity_poly.type
_entity_poly.pdbx_seq_one_letter_code
_entity_poly.pdbx_strand_id
1 'polypeptide(L)'
;MKKITLTCTALVALFSANVGAAGSTNYATTAGAGSKATATVHFTGEIVASTCVVNTANPTNTNVVLPQVTNQLFGGAGSTTGDTQFTLQFTNCSGATGGSGYVVVFTDKTPGSNTKLLEAFRTTVAATDVGIEVDHAGSALDFSAGQNEVSLTPDQNGDAHIDLVAKYQQIGATLPAAGTITADMNYTVIYK
;
A
#
# COMPACT_ATOMS: atom_id res chain seq x y z
N MET A 1 27.88 10.04 18.09
CA MET A 1 28.24 11.40 18.57
C MET A 1 29.50 11.87 17.86
N LYS A 2 29.38 12.80 16.91
CA LYS A 2 30.52 13.59 16.39
C LYS A 2 29.94 14.91 15.87
N LYS A 3 30.08 15.97 16.68
CA LYS A 3 29.72 17.35 16.32
C LYS A 3 30.84 17.89 15.43
N ILE A 4 30.51 18.34 14.22
CA ILE A 4 31.44 19.09 13.37
C ILE A 4 31.00 20.55 13.39
N THR A 5 31.82 21.37 14.02
CA THR A 5 31.65 22.83 14.12
C THR A 5 32.09 23.47 12.80
N LEU A 6 31.21 24.20 12.12
CA LEU A 6 31.57 25.09 11.01
C LEU A 6 31.95 26.47 11.56
N THR A 7 33.22 26.83 11.48
CA THR A 7 33.69 28.20 11.73
C THR A 7 33.43 29.07 10.51
N CYS A 8 32.58 30.08 10.67
CA CYS A 8 32.27 31.09 9.67
C CYS A 8 33.27 32.25 9.78
N THR A 9 34.37 32.21 9.02
CA THR A 9 35.24 33.38 8.83
C THR A 9 34.71 34.24 7.69
N ALA A 10 33.90 35.24 8.03
CA ALA A 10 33.59 36.34 7.14
C ALA A 10 34.81 37.27 7.06
N LEU A 11 35.55 37.20 5.96
CA LEU A 11 36.60 38.17 5.63
C LEU A 11 35.91 39.43 5.08
N VAL A 12 35.51 40.34 5.96
CA VAL A 12 35.03 41.68 5.56
C VAL A 12 36.26 42.53 5.26
N ALA A 13 36.58 42.68 3.98
CA ALA A 13 37.59 43.63 3.52
C ALA A 13 37.01 45.05 3.60
N LEU A 14 37.47 45.81 4.59
CA LEU A 14 37.31 47.26 4.67
C LEU A 14 38.17 47.90 3.57
N PHE A 15 37.54 48.62 2.63
CA PHE A 15 38.24 49.65 1.87
C PHE A 15 37.62 51.01 2.20
N SER A 16 38.32 51.74 3.06
CA SER A 16 38.17 53.16 3.27
C SER A 16 38.63 53.94 2.05
N ALA A 17 37.77 54.78 1.47
CA ALA A 17 38.19 55.96 0.72
C ALA A 17 37.11 57.04 0.88
N ASN A 18 37.47 58.09 1.63
CA ASN A 18 36.71 59.33 1.75
C ASN A 18 37.34 60.38 0.82
N VAL A 19 36.56 61.41 0.48
CA VAL A 19 36.93 62.68 -0.21
C VAL A 19 37.00 62.55 -1.74
N GLY A 20 36.42 63.43 -2.56
CA GLY A 20 35.76 64.73 -2.35
C GLY A 20 35.29 65.27 -3.72
N ALA A 21 34.53 66.35 -3.68
CA ALA A 21 33.73 66.89 -4.77
C ALA A 21 34.51 67.57 -5.93
N ALA A 22 33.74 67.82 -7.00
CA ALA A 22 33.94 68.74 -8.13
C ALA A 22 34.59 68.17 -9.41
N GLY A 23 33.85 68.29 -10.53
CA GLY A 23 34.41 68.17 -11.88
C GLY A 23 33.59 67.27 -12.80
N SER A 24 32.93 67.89 -13.77
CA SER A 24 32.20 67.26 -14.89
C SER A 24 32.99 66.14 -15.57
N THR A 25 32.36 65.00 -15.87
CA THR A 25 32.46 64.24 -17.14
C THR A 25 31.77 62.88 -16.99
N ASN A 26 30.91 62.58 -17.96
CA ASN A 26 30.40 61.27 -18.38
C ASN A 26 30.74 60.04 -17.51
N TYR A 27 29.80 59.63 -16.65
CA TYR A 27 29.70 58.22 -16.27
C TYR A 27 28.67 57.58 -17.20
N ALA A 28 29.18 56.94 -18.25
CA ALA A 28 28.42 55.99 -19.03
C ALA A 28 27.78 54.98 -18.05
N THR A 29 26.45 54.97 -17.98
CA THR A 29 25.71 53.86 -17.39
C THR A 29 25.89 52.67 -18.32
N THR A 30 27.04 51.99 -18.23
CA THR A 30 27.15 50.64 -18.74
C THR A 30 26.16 49.82 -17.91
N ALA A 31 25.07 49.40 -18.54
CA ALA A 31 24.16 48.43 -17.96
C ALA A 31 25.03 47.24 -17.54
N GLY A 32 25.21 47.05 -16.22
CA GLY A 32 25.95 45.94 -15.67
C GLY A 32 25.34 44.67 -16.26
N ALA A 33 26.16 43.95 -17.03
CA ALA A 33 25.79 42.73 -17.70
C ALA A 33 24.96 41.85 -16.75
N GLY A 34 23.74 41.51 -17.18
CA GLY A 34 22.80 40.74 -16.37
C GLY A 34 23.50 39.53 -15.77
N SER A 35 23.69 39.55 -14.45
CA SER A 35 24.35 38.48 -13.72
C SER A 35 23.45 37.24 -13.79
N LYS A 36 23.79 36.30 -14.69
CA LYS A 36 23.12 35.00 -14.77
C LYS A 36 23.63 34.17 -13.59
N ALA A 37 22.82 34.04 -12.54
CA ALA A 37 23.08 33.10 -11.47
C ALA A 37 22.73 31.69 -11.97
N THR A 38 23.71 30.79 -11.94
CA THR A 38 23.53 29.38 -12.29
C THR A 38 23.50 28.58 -11.00
N ALA A 39 22.47 27.77 -10.80
CA ALA A 39 22.40 26.80 -9.72
C ALA A 39 22.41 25.38 -10.30
N THR A 40 23.15 24.48 -9.67
CA THR A 40 23.20 23.07 -10.04
C THR A 40 22.48 22.26 -8.95
N VAL A 41 21.48 21.47 -9.34
CA VAL A 41 20.78 20.55 -8.45
C VAL A 41 21.47 19.19 -8.55
N HIS A 42 21.91 18.65 -7.42
CA HIS A 42 22.46 17.30 -7.33
C HIS A 42 21.39 16.34 -6.83
N PHE A 43 21.19 15.24 -7.56
CA PHE A 43 20.30 14.15 -7.17
C PHE A 43 21.14 12.94 -6.77
N THR A 44 20.82 12.35 -5.63
CA THR A 44 21.36 11.06 -5.18
C THR A 44 20.20 10.14 -4.86
N GLY A 45 20.27 8.89 -5.28
CA GLY A 45 19.25 7.88 -5.00
C GLY A 45 19.89 6.49 -4.89
N GLU A 46 19.18 5.58 -4.25
CA GLU A 46 19.54 4.18 -4.08
C GLU A 46 18.36 3.32 -4.58
N ILE A 47 18.67 2.25 -5.32
CA ILE A 47 17.67 1.27 -5.79
C ILE A 47 17.95 -0.04 -5.08
N VAL A 48 16.99 -0.52 -4.30
CA VAL A 48 17.04 -1.82 -3.63
C VAL A 48 16.21 -2.85 -4.40
N ALA A 49 16.61 -4.12 -4.36
CA ALA A 49 15.85 -5.21 -4.98
C ALA A 49 14.68 -5.63 -4.08
N SER A 50 13.51 -5.85 -4.68
CA SER A 50 12.38 -6.51 -4.00
C SER A 50 12.66 -8.01 -3.91
N THR A 51 12.70 -8.55 -2.69
CA THR A 51 12.98 -9.95 -2.40
C THR A 51 11.78 -10.71 -1.83
N CYS A 52 10.75 -10.01 -1.37
CA CYS A 52 9.56 -10.62 -0.76
C CYS A 52 8.74 -11.37 -1.82
N VAL A 53 8.52 -12.67 -1.62
CA VAL A 53 7.80 -13.52 -2.56
C VAL A 53 6.70 -14.31 -1.88
N VAL A 54 5.67 -14.67 -2.64
CA VAL A 54 4.56 -15.51 -2.20
C VAL A 54 5.05 -16.94 -1.99
N ASN A 55 4.77 -17.53 -0.83
CA ASN A 55 5.08 -18.94 -0.57
C ASN A 55 4.03 -19.85 -1.24
N THR A 56 4.24 -20.22 -2.50
CA THR A 56 3.31 -21.07 -3.26
C THR A 56 3.27 -22.53 -2.79
N ALA A 57 4.23 -22.97 -1.96
CA ALA A 57 4.17 -24.27 -1.32
C ALA A 57 3.10 -24.33 -0.21
N ASN A 58 2.66 -23.17 0.31
CA ASN A 58 1.55 -23.11 1.23
C ASN A 58 0.21 -23.23 0.46
N PRO A 59 -0.60 -24.27 0.68
CA PRO A 59 -1.84 -24.47 -0.06
C PRO A 59 -2.84 -23.32 0.10
N THR A 60 -2.89 -22.68 1.27
CA THR A 60 -3.83 -21.56 1.53
C THR A 60 -3.50 -20.30 0.72
N ASN A 61 -2.29 -20.20 0.17
CA ASN A 61 -1.94 -19.14 -0.78
C ASN A 61 -2.62 -19.33 -2.15
N THR A 62 -3.18 -20.51 -2.43
CA THR A 62 -3.78 -20.87 -3.73
C THR A 62 -5.22 -21.37 -3.65
N ASN A 63 -5.61 -22.00 -2.54
CA ASN A 63 -6.94 -22.57 -2.39
C ASN A 63 -7.40 -22.56 -0.92
N VAL A 64 -8.59 -22.02 -0.68
CA VAL A 64 -9.25 -22.00 0.63
C VAL A 64 -10.62 -22.66 0.48
N VAL A 65 -10.83 -23.76 1.22
CA VAL A 65 -12.09 -24.53 1.17
C VAL A 65 -12.96 -24.11 2.36
N LEU A 66 -14.09 -23.46 2.07
CA LEU A 66 -15.08 -23.12 3.08
C LEU A 66 -15.95 -24.35 3.44
N PRO A 67 -16.47 -24.44 4.67
CA PRO A 67 -17.31 -25.53 5.11
C PRO A 67 -18.68 -25.50 4.44
N GLN A 68 -19.32 -26.66 4.31
CA GLN A 68 -20.72 -26.73 3.93
C GLN A 68 -21.60 -26.19 5.06
N VAL A 69 -22.45 -25.21 4.73
CA VAL A 69 -23.40 -24.59 5.67
C VAL A 69 -24.83 -24.71 5.18
N THR A 70 -25.79 -24.78 6.10
CA THR A 70 -27.22 -24.75 5.75
C THR A 70 -27.71 -23.31 5.65
N ASN A 71 -28.64 -23.02 4.74
CA ASN A 71 -29.19 -21.68 4.61
C ASN A 71 -29.91 -21.15 5.87
N GLN A 72 -30.32 -22.02 6.79
CA GLN A 72 -30.95 -21.64 8.06
C GLN A 72 -30.00 -20.90 9.03
N LEU A 73 -28.70 -20.88 8.76
CA LEU A 73 -27.72 -20.13 9.57
C LEU A 73 -27.71 -18.63 9.24
N PHE A 74 -28.33 -18.22 8.14
CA PHE A 74 -28.40 -16.82 7.76
C PHE A 74 -29.64 -16.13 8.37
N GLY A 75 -29.44 -14.96 8.95
CA GLY A 75 -30.45 -14.20 9.68
C GLY A 75 -31.00 -12.99 8.93
N GLY A 76 -30.58 -12.76 7.67
CA GLY A 76 -30.90 -11.58 6.88
C GLY A 76 -29.67 -10.94 6.25
N ALA A 77 -29.90 -9.86 5.50
CA ALA A 77 -28.86 -9.12 4.79
C ALA A 77 -27.66 -8.79 5.69
N GLY A 78 -26.45 -9.11 5.24
CA GLY A 78 -25.21 -8.84 5.97
C GLY A 78 -24.86 -9.87 7.05
N SER A 79 -25.76 -10.82 7.37
CA SER A 79 -25.41 -11.92 8.29
C SER A 79 -24.35 -12.83 7.68
N THR A 80 -23.42 -13.29 8.53
CA THR A 80 -22.29 -14.11 8.12
C THR A 80 -22.30 -15.50 8.77
N THR A 81 -21.72 -16.48 8.10
CA THR A 81 -21.51 -17.83 8.64
C THR A 81 -20.35 -18.53 7.93
N GLY A 82 -19.94 -19.69 8.44
CA GLY A 82 -18.90 -20.52 7.82
C GLY A 82 -17.49 -19.95 7.95
N ASP A 83 -17.22 -19.19 9.01
CA ASP A 83 -15.91 -18.60 9.32
C ASP A 83 -14.78 -19.63 9.15
N THR A 84 -13.89 -19.33 8.19
CA THR A 84 -12.78 -20.19 7.81
C THR A 84 -11.49 -19.38 7.88
N GLN A 85 -10.67 -19.66 8.90
CA GLN A 85 -9.38 -19.01 9.04
C GLN A 85 -8.38 -19.59 8.04
N PHE A 86 -7.61 -18.72 7.40
CA PHE A 86 -6.52 -19.09 6.53
C PHE A 86 -5.38 -18.06 6.62
N THR A 87 -4.17 -18.50 6.33
CA THR A 87 -2.97 -17.67 6.45
C THR A 87 -2.27 -17.59 5.11
N LEU A 88 -2.02 -16.39 4.61
CA LEU A 88 -1.12 -16.19 3.47
C LEU A 88 0.31 -16.08 4.00
N GLN A 89 1.22 -16.81 3.37
CA GLN A 89 2.64 -16.80 3.76
C GLN A 89 3.52 -16.21 2.66
N PHE A 90 4.54 -15.49 3.09
CA PHE A 90 5.51 -14.80 2.25
C PHE A 90 6.91 -15.04 2.79
N THR A 91 7.91 -15.14 1.91
CA THR A 91 9.30 -15.37 2.30
C THR A 91 10.22 -14.27 1.79
N ASN A 92 11.37 -14.10 2.45
CA ASN A 92 12.39 -13.10 2.09
C ASN A 92 11.86 -11.65 2.08
N CYS A 93 10.96 -11.33 3.00
CA CYS A 93 10.38 -10.00 3.20
C CYS A 93 11.21 -9.13 4.16
N SER A 94 12.39 -9.60 4.57
CA SER A 94 13.43 -8.77 5.18
C SER A 94 13.90 -7.67 4.21
N GLY A 95 14.12 -6.46 4.70
CA GLY A 95 14.62 -5.35 3.86
C GLY A 95 13.96 -4.00 4.15
N ALA A 96 12.91 -3.96 4.97
CA ALA A 96 12.29 -2.74 5.47
C ALA A 96 13.33 -1.87 6.22
N THR A 97 13.89 -0.86 5.54
CA THR A 97 14.83 0.08 6.14
C THR A 97 14.35 1.51 5.90
N GLY A 98 14.55 2.40 6.87
CA GLY A 98 14.25 3.82 6.70
C GLY A 98 12.77 4.20 6.58
N GLY A 99 11.85 3.35 7.09
CA GLY A 99 10.40 3.58 7.01
C GLY A 99 9.71 2.96 5.80
N SER A 100 10.48 2.36 4.88
CA SER A 100 9.96 1.54 3.80
C SER A 100 9.69 0.10 4.26
N GLY A 101 8.72 -0.57 3.64
CA GLY A 101 8.32 -1.95 3.93
C GLY A 101 7.46 -2.58 2.84
N TYR A 102 7.17 -3.86 2.99
CA TYR A 102 6.30 -4.58 2.08
C TYR A 102 4.84 -4.45 2.50
N VAL A 103 3.96 -4.30 1.53
CA VAL A 103 2.51 -4.31 1.70
C VAL A 103 1.89 -5.28 0.71
N VAL A 104 0.77 -5.87 1.08
CA VAL A 104 -0.07 -6.68 0.20
C VAL A 104 -1.32 -5.90 -0.11
N VAL A 105 -1.58 -5.71 -1.41
CA VAL A 105 -2.82 -5.08 -1.90
C VAL A 105 -3.71 -6.19 -2.44
N PHE A 106 -4.88 -6.36 -1.83
CA PHE A 106 -5.87 -7.36 -2.23
C PHE A 106 -6.81 -6.81 -3.28
N THR A 107 -6.87 -7.37 -4.48
CA THR A 107 -7.73 -6.88 -5.55
C THR A 107 -8.75 -7.93 -5.98
N ASP A 108 -9.95 -7.48 -6.31
CA ASP A 108 -10.93 -8.30 -7.00
C ASP A 108 -11.95 -7.43 -7.76
N LYS A 109 -12.75 -8.06 -8.60
CA LYS A 109 -14.05 -7.52 -9.01
C LYS A 109 -15.01 -7.64 -7.83
N THR A 110 -15.93 -6.71 -7.72
CA THR A 110 -16.93 -6.71 -6.64
C THR A 110 -18.32 -6.87 -7.25
N PRO A 111 -19.24 -7.62 -6.60
CA PRO A 111 -20.58 -7.81 -7.13
C PRO A 111 -21.39 -6.52 -6.98
N GLY A 112 -21.65 -5.87 -8.11
CA GLY A 112 -22.43 -4.63 -8.17
C GLY A 112 -21.74 -3.49 -7.44
N SER A 113 -22.35 -3.00 -6.34
CA SER A 113 -21.83 -1.88 -5.54
C SER A 113 -21.29 -2.30 -4.17
N ASN A 114 -21.31 -3.58 -3.81
CA ASN A 114 -20.79 -4.04 -2.52
C ASN A 114 -19.28 -4.33 -2.63
N THR A 115 -18.47 -3.37 -2.22
CA THR A 115 -17.02 -3.45 -2.33
C THR A 115 -16.36 -4.38 -1.30
N LYS A 116 -17.13 -4.96 -0.37
CA LYS A 116 -16.62 -5.86 0.68
C LYS A 116 -16.80 -7.34 0.36
N LEU A 117 -17.38 -7.64 -0.81
CA LEU A 117 -17.62 -8.99 -1.28
C LEU A 117 -16.76 -9.30 -2.50
N LEU A 118 -16.26 -10.53 -2.55
CA LEU A 118 -15.63 -11.07 -3.75
C LEU A 118 -16.67 -11.32 -4.85
N GLU A 119 -16.27 -11.11 -6.10
CA GLU A 119 -17.10 -11.48 -7.24
C GLU A 119 -17.18 -12.99 -7.32
N ALA A 120 -18.40 -13.49 -7.40
CA ALA A 120 -18.66 -14.87 -7.14
C ALA A 120 -19.10 -15.55 -8.45
N PHE A 121 -18.32 -16.51 -8.92
CA PHE A 121 -18.61 -17.27 -10.13
C PHE A 121 -19.77 -18.23 -9.88
N ARG A 122 -20.77 -18.22 -10.76
CA ARG A 122 -22.00 -18.99 -10.64
C ARG A 122 -22.15 -19.92 -11.84
N THR A 123 -22.30 -21.22 -11.59
CA THR A 123 -22.55 -22.26 -12.60
C THR A 123 -23.98 -22.82 -12.47
N THR A 124 -24.27 -24.00 -13.02
CA THR A 124 -25.63 -24.53 -13.23
C THR A 124 -26.42 -24.86 -11.95
N VAL A 125 -25.78 -24.93 -10.77
CA VAL A 125 -26.44 -25.16 -9.46
C VAL A 125 -25.82 -24.25 -8.40
N ALA A 126 -25.85 -22.95 -8.68
CA ALA A 126 -25.12 -21.99 -7.87
C ALA A 126 -25.99 -21.33 -6.80
N ALA A 127 -25.40 -21.06 -5.64
CA ALA A 127 -26.07 -20.36 -4.55
C ALA A 127 -26.36 -18.92 -4.96
N THR A 128 -27.58 -18.45 -4.73
CA THR A 128 -27.96 -17.04 -4.94
C THR A 128 -28.06 -16.31 -3.61
N ASP A 129 -28.06 -14.98 -3.65
CA ASP A 129 -28.26 -14.13 -2.48
C ASP A 129 -27.20 -14.34 -1.38
N VAL A 130 -25.99 -14.77 -1.78
CA VAL A 130 -24.83 -14.97 -0.91
C VAL A 130 -23.55 -14.62 -1.65
N GLY A 131 -22.61 -13.99 -0.95
CA GLY A 131 -21.25 -13.69 -1.40
C GLY A 131 -20.19 -14.24 -0.44
N ILE A 132 -18.92 -14.07 -0.80
CA ILE A 132 -17.79 -14.38 0.08
C ILE A 132 -17.18 -13.06 0.56
N GLU A 133 -17.13 -12.88 1.87
CA GLU A 133 -16.41 -11.79 2.54
C GLU A 133 -15.06 -12.33 3.02
N VAL A 134 -14.01 -11.51 2.90
CA VAL A 134 -12.71 -11.79 3.50
C VAL A 134 -12.43 -10.73 4.55
N ASP A 135 -12.18 -11.17 5.77
CA ASP A 135 -11.92 -10.34 6.93
C ASP A 135 -10.43 -10.38 7.28
N HIS A 136 -9.88 -9.21 7.59
CA HIS A 136 -8.58 -9.06 8.20
C HIS A 136 -8.72 -8.33 9.54
N ALA A 137 -8.21 -8.94 10.62
CA ALA A 137 -8.19 -8.35 11.96
C ALA A 137 -9.56 -7.88 12.49
N GLY A 138 -10.65 -8.59 12.13
CA GLY A 138 -12.02 -8.28 12.55
C GLY A 138 -12.73 -7.24 11.68
N SER A 139 -12.17 -6.89 10.52
CA SER A 139 -12.76 -5.99 9.56
C SER A 139 -12.78 -6.59 8.16
N ALA A 140 -13.94 -6.56 7.50
CA ALA A 140 -14.07 -6.93 6.09
C ALA A 140 -13.16 -6.06 5.21
N LEU A 141 -12.33 -6.72 4.41
CA LEU A 141 -11.53 -6.09 3.37
C LEU A 141 -12.44 -5.32 2.41
N ASP A 142 -12.01 -4.12 2.03
CA ASP A 142 -12.73 -3.27 1.10
C ASP A 142 -11.95 -3.19 -0.20
N PHE A 143 -12.44 -3.86 -1.24
CA PHE A 143 -11.78 -3.94 -2.55
C PHE A 143 -11.93 -2.67 -3.38
N SER A 144 -12.46 -1.57 -2.80
CA SER A 144 -12.32 -0.24 -3.39
C SER A 144 -10.87 0.22 -3.39
N ALA A 145 -10.51 1.05 -4.37
CA ALA A 145 -9.13 1.44 -4.60
C ALA A 145 -8.51 2.13 -3.36
N GLY A 146 -7.44 1.53 -2.83
CA GLY A 146 -6.62 2.12 -1.76
C GLY A 146 -7.01 1.75 -0.32
N GLN A 147 -8.05 0.93 -0.13
CA GLN A 147 -8.56 0.57 1.21
C GLN A 147 -8.29 -0.89 1.61
N ASN A 148 -7.60 -1.64 0.74
CA ASN A 148 -7.33 -3.08 0.77
C ASN A 148 -5.83 -3.39 0.95
N GLU A 149 -5.11 -2.51 1.63
CA GLU A 149 -3.68 -2.64 1.85
C GLU A 149 -3.37 -3.16 3.25
N VAL A 150 -2.55 -4.20 3.34
CA VAL A 150 -2.09 -4.78 4.60
C VAL A 150 -0.57 -4.79 4.63
N SER A 151 0.03 -4.19 5.66
CA SER A 151 1.49 -4.20 5.84
C SER A 151 2.00 -5.58 6.25
N LEU A 152 3.11 -6.01 5.64
CA LEU A 152 3.83 -7.21 6.05
C LEU A 152 4.85 -6.86 7.12
N THR A 153 4.76 -7.56 8.24
CA THR A 153 5.78 -7.50 9.30
C THR A 153 6.62 -8.78 9.23
N PRO A 154 7.87 -8.71 8.78
CA PRO A 154 8.73 -9.89 8.74
C PRO A 154 9.12 -10.34 10.15
N ASP A 155 9.24 -11.64 10.34
CA ASP A 155 9.75 -12.28 11.54
C ASP A 155 11.29 -12.25 11.56
N GLN A 156 11.88 -12.96 12.53
CA GLN A 156 13.34 -13.03 12.69
C GLN A 156 14.06 -13.74 11.53
N ASN A 157 13.36 -14.58 10.78
CA ASN A 157 13.89 -15.27 9.60
C ASN A 157 13.72 -14.43 8.33
N GLY A 158 13.01 -13.30 8.40
CA GLY A 158 12.66 -12.48 7.27
C GLY A 158 11.40 -12.94 6.54
N ASP A 159 10.61 -13.85 7.11
CA ASP A 159 9.36 -14.33 6.53
C ASP A 159 8.17 -13.56 7.10
N ALA A 160 7.08 -13.44 6.37
CA ALA A 160 5.90 -12.70 6.81
C ALA A 160 4.61 -13.51 6.56
N HIS A 161 3.56 -13.18 7.29
CA HIS A 161 2.24 -13.78 7.09
C HIS A 161 1.12 -12.76 7.27
N ILE A 162 -0.03 -13.07 6.69
CA ILE A 162 -1.29 -12.35 6.90
C ILE A 162 -2.36 -13.39 7.24
N ASP A 163 -2.95 -13.26 8.43
CA ASP A 163 -4.10 -14.04 8.83
C ASP A 163 -5.39 -13.38 8.35
N LEU A 164 -6.26 -14.19 7.76
CA LEU A 164 -7.52 -13.80 7.17
C LEU A 164 -8.63 -14.77 7.58
N VAL A 165 -9.87 -14.34 7.48
CA VAL A 165 -11.05 -15.19 7.68
C VAL A 165 -11.98 -15.03 6.49
N ALA A 166 -12.24 -16.12 5.77
CA ALA A 166 -13.27 -16.16 4.73
C ALA A 166 -14.62 -16.52 5.36
N LYS A 167 -15.68 -15.82 4.95
CA LYS A 167 -17.04 -16.01 5.46
C LYS A 167 -18.05 -15.96 4.32
N TYR A 168 -19.13 -16.72 4.44
CA TYR A 168 -20.32 -16.48 3.62
C TYR A 168 -21.06 -15.28 4.18
N GLN A 169 -21.55 -14.38 3.32
CA GLN A 169 -22.39 -13.26 3.72
C GLN A 169 -23.67 -13.23 2.88
N GLN A 170 -24.84 -13.15 3.53
CA GLN A 170 -26.11 -13.04 2.84
C GLN A 170 -26.26 -11.66 2.17
N ILE A 171 -26.70 -11.66 0.91
CA ILE A 171 -26.97 -10.49 0.10
C ILE A 171 -28.49 -10.27 0.04
N GLY A 172 -28.95 -9.11 0.50
CA GLY A 172 -30.38 -8.79 0.50
C GLY A 172 -31.19 -9.59 1.52
N ALA A 173 -32.51 -9.43 1.48
CA ALA A 173 -33.42 -10.01 2.46
C ALA A 173 -33.85 -11.45 2.16
N THR A 174 -33.69 -11.90 0.91
CA THR A 174 -34.04 -13.26 0.47
C THR A 174 -33.07 -14.26 1.06
N LEU A 175 -33.60 -15.35 1.64
CA LEU A 175 -32.77 -16.44 2.18
C LEU A 175 -31.91 -17.05 1.04
N PRO A 176 -30.61 -17.29 1.26
CA PRO A 176 -29.76 -17.88 0.23
C PRO A 176 -30.28 -19.20 -0.31
N ALA A 177 -30.28 -19.33 -1.64
CA ALA A 177 -30.59 -20.59 -2.29
C ALA A 177 -29.43 -21.58 -2.10
N ALA A 178 -29.76 -22.87 -1.96
CA ALA A 178 -28.74 -23.92 -1.90
C ALA A 178 -28.01 -24.02 -3.26
N GLY A 179 -26.70 -24.22 -3.20
CA GLY A 179 -25.87 -24.38 -4.38
C GLY A 179 -24.40 -24.17 -4.08
N THR A 180 -23.58 -24.23 -5.12
CA THR A 180 -22.15 -23.96 -5.04
C THR A 180 -21.85 -22.48 -5.22
N ILE A 181 -20.75 -22.04 -4.61
CA ILE A 181 -20.22 -20.69 -4.73
C ILE A 181 -18.71 -20.82 -4.82
N THR A 182 -18.13 -20.19 -5.83
CA THR A 182 -16.68 -20.04 -6.00
C THR A 182 -16.40 -18.56 -6.21
N ALA A 183 -15.28 -18.09 -5.70
CA ALA A 183 -14.80 -16.73 -5.91
C ALA A 183 -13.27 -16.76 -5.91
N ASP A 184 -12.67 -15.83 -6.64
CA ASP A 184 -11.22 -15.67 -6.67
C ASP A 184 -10.86 -14.37 -5.95
N MET A 185 -9.75 -14.35 -5.23
CA MET A 185 -9.18 -13.13 -4.67
C MET A 185 -7.76 -12.99 -5.20
N ASN A 186 -7.45 -11.86 -5.80
CA ASN A 186 -6.09 -11.56 -6.24
C ASN A 186 -5.38 -10.75 -5.16
N TYR A 187 -4.06 -10.85 -5.11
CA TYR A 187 -3.25 -10.00 -4.26
C TYR A 187 -1.88 -9.74 -4.89
N THR A 188 -1.31 -8.59 -4.60
CA THR A 188 -0.01 -8.16 -5.11
C THR A 188 0.87 -7.67 -3.97
N VAL A 189 2.11 -8.15 -3.92
CA VAL A 189 3.13 -7.67 -2.98
C VAL A 189 3.79 -6.43 -3.58
N ILE A 190 3.80 -5.33 -2.83
CA ILE A 190 4.39 -4.05 -3.23
C ILE A 190 5.42 -3.64 -2.17
N TYR A 191 6.58 -3.16 -2.59
CA TYR A 191 7.54 -2.50 -1.71
C TYR A 191 7.32 -0.99 -1.77
N LYS A 192 7.19 -0.33 -0.62
CA LYS A 192 6.99 1.12 -0.47
C LYS A 192 7.99 1.69 0.51
#